data_AF-A0A9E3NMG2-F1
#
_entry.id   AF-A0A9E3NMG2-F1
#
_cell.length_a   1.000
_cell.length_b   1.000
_cell.length_c   1.000
_cell.angle_alpha   90.00
_cell.angle_beta   90.00
_cell.angle_gamma   90.00
#
_symmetry.space_group_name_H-M   'P 1'
#
loop_
_entity.id
_entity.type
_entity.pdbx_description
1 polymer ?
#
loop_
_entity_poly.entity_id
_entity_poly.type
_entity_poly.pdbx_seq_one_letter_code
_entity_poly.pdbx_strand_id
1 'polypeptide(L)'
;MEKPSFFFDYIYYRITEFYFRWDGRIGVTAIAVISLMQILLFLGVAMMLNKSLIGITTFSYPKAIASFFVIGVFGLFAYNLSRYRKKYSQLKLYYNKEKPNVRTIKGFLIILLFICCWLQIIIISNLI
;
A
#
# COMPACT_ATOMS: atom_id res chain seq x y z
N MET A 1 17.54 14.11 10.85
CA MET A 1 16.79 13.35 9.83
C MET A 1 15.83 12.42 10.56
N GLU A 2 14.53 12.52 10.29
CA GLU A 2 13.56 11.58 10.88
C GLU A 2 13.91 10.14 10.46
N LYS A 3 13.79 9.21 11.39
CA LYS A 3 14.02 7.79 11.13
C LYS A 3 12.93 7.31 10.16
N PRO A 4 13.28 6.76 8.98
CA PRO A 4 12.27 6.30 8.04
C PRO A 4 11.44 5.19 8.67
N SER A 5 10.13 5.25 8.44
CA SER A 5 9.19 4.23 8.88
C SER A 5 9.56 2.88 8.26
N PHE A 6 9.50 1.84 9.07
CA PHE A 6 10.00 0.53 8.66
C PHE A 6 9.23 -0.07 7.48
N PHE A 7 7.92 0.16 7.38
CA PHE A 7 7.04 -0.52 6.42
C PHE A 7 7.01 0.17 5.05
N PHE A 8 6.31 1.30 4.94
CA PHE A 8 6.03 1.89 3.62
C PHE A 8 7.26 2.57 3.00
N ASP A 9 8.15 3.19 3.79
CA ASP A 9 9.37 3.78 3.24
C ASP A 9 10.32 2.72 2.68
N TYR A 10 10.36 1.53 3.30
CA TYR A 10 11.17 0.41 2.81
C TYR A 10 10.58 -0.20 1.53
N ILE A 11 9.25 -0.38 1.46
CA ILE A 11 8.55 -0.80 0.24
C ILE A 11 8.83 0.20 -0.88
N TYR A 12 8.68 1.50 -0.60
CA TYR A 12 8.94 2.55 -1.59
C TYR A 12 10.38 2.48 -2.10
N TYR A 13 11.36 2.37 -1.20
CA TYR A 13 12.77 2.27 -1.57
C TYR A 13 13.03 1.04 -2.46
N ARG A 14 12.56 -0.14 -2.08
CA ARG A 14 12.82 -1.38 -2.83
C ARG A 14 12.21 -1.39 -4.21
N ILE A 15 10.95 -0.96 -4.32
CA ILE A 15 10.27 -0.91 -5.61
C ILE A 15 10.89 0.18 -6.48
N THR A 16 11.20 1.35 -5.91
CA THR A 16 11.88 2.41 -6.66
C THR A 16 13.28 1.98 -7.09
N GLU A 17 14.01 1.19 -6.29
CA GLU A 17 15.33 0.64 -6.67
C GLU A 17 15.21 -0.33 -7.85
N PHE A 18 14.19 -1.20 -7.85
CA PHE A 18 13.93 -2.14 -8.95
C PHE A 18 13.48 -1.43 -10.23
N TYR A 19 12.53 -0.50 -10.12
CA TYR A 19 11.97 0.27 -11.25
C TYR A 19 12.77 1.54 -11.56
N PHE A 20 13.98 1.72 -10.98
CA PHE A 20 14.73 2.98 -11.07
C PHE A 20 15.03 3.41 -12.50
N ARG A 21 15.24 2.43 -13.40
CA ARG A 21 15.50 2.69 -14.84
C ARG A 21 14.33 3.37 -15.54
N TRP A 22 13.10 3.14 -15.09
CA TRP A 22 11.89 3.67 -15.71
C TRP A 22 11.36 4.90 -14.97
N ASP A 23 11.37 4.88 -13.63
CA ASP A 23 10.75 5.93 -12.81
C ASP A 23 11.71 7.02 -12.32
N GLY A 24 13.01 6.74 -12.40
CA GLY A 24 14.06 7.59 -11.85
C GLY A 24 13.86 7.89 -10.36
N ARG A 25 14.13 9.14 -9.97
CA ARG A 25 14.11 9.58 -8.56
C ARG A 25 12.70 9.77 -7.99
N ILE A 26 11.66 9.74 -8.82
CA ILE A 26 10.28 9.99 -8.38
C ILE A 26 9.67 8.69 -7.82
N GLY A 27 9.94 7.54 -8.45
CA GLY A 27 9.42 6.25 -8.00
C GLY A 27 7.90 6.14 -8.13
N VAL A 28 7.34 6.57 -9.27
CA VAL A 28 5.89 6.61 -9.50
C VAL A 28 5.25 5.23 -9.34
N THR A 29 5.90 4.17 -9.84
CA THR A 29 5.43 2.78 -9.70
C THR A 29 5.38 2.38 -8.24
N ALA A 30 6.39 2.74 -7.45
CA ALA A 30 6.40 2.45 -6.01
C ALA A 30 5.27 3.16 -5.26
N ILE A 31 4.97 4.41 -5.63
CA ILE A 31 3.85 5.18 -5.08
C ILE A 31 2.51 4.55 -5.44
N ALA A 32 2.34 4.15 -6.71
CA ALA A 32 1.14 3.47 -7.18
C ALA A 32 0.92 2.15 -6.45
N VAL A 33 1.98 1.36 -6.29
CA VAL A 33 1.92 0.09 -5.55
C VAL A 33 1.51 0.32 -4.09
N ILE A 34 2.17 1.23 -3.37
CA ILE A 34 1.81 1.50 -1.97
C ILE A 34 0.36 1.95 -1.84
N SER A 35 -0.08 2.82 -2.76
CA SER A 35 -1.45 3.30 -2.79
C SER A 35 -2.42 2.14 -3.04
N LEU A 36 -2.11 1.27 -3.99
CA LEU A 36 -2.92 0.08 -4.29
C LEU A 36 -2.98 -0.88 -3.10
N MET A 37 -1.87 -1.13 -2.40
CA MET A 37 -1.86 -1.95 -1.19
C MET A 37 -2.75 -1.37 -0.08
N GLN A 38 -2.67 -0.06 0.15
CA GLN A 38 -3.51 0.61 1.14
C GLN A 38 -5.00 0.54 0.78
N ILE A 39 -5.33 0.70 -0.51
CA ILE A 39 -6.70 0.60 -1.01
C ILE A 39 -7.23 -0.83 -0.85
N LEU A 40 -6.45 -1.85 -1.21
CA LEU A 40 -6.87 -3.26 -1.06
C LEU A 40 -7.11 -3.61 0.42
N LEU A 41 -6.23 -3.18 1.33
CA LEU A 41 -6.42 -3.37 2.78
C LEU A 41 -7.69 -2.66 3.26
N PHE A 42 -7.92 -1.42 2.84
CA PHE A 42 -9.11 -0.66 3.23
C PHE A 42 -10.39 -1.31 2.70
N LEU A 43 -10.37 -1.79 1.45
CA LEU A 43 -11.49 -2.50 0.84
C LEU A 43 -11.80 -3.82 1.55
N GLY A 44 -10.76 -4.60 1.88
CA GLY A 44 -10.91 -5.86 2.60
C GLY A 44 -11.57 -5.65 3.98
N VAL A 45 -11.09 -4.67 4.74
CA VAL A 45 -11.69 -4.29 6.03
C VAL A 45 -13.12 -3.80 5.85
N ALA A 46 -13.39 -2.93 4.88
CA ALA A 46 -14.73 -2.42 4.62
C ALA A 46 -15.72 -3.53 4.26
N MET A 47 -15.31 -4.51 3.44
CA MET A 47 -16.12 -5.68 3.10
C MET A 47 -16.39 -6.58 4.31
N MET A 48 -15.39 -6.83 5.16
CA MET A 48 -15.56 -7.62 6.39
C MET A 48 -16.53 -6.93 7.37
N LEU A 49 -16.40 -5.62 7.55
CA LEU A 49 -17.31 -4.82 8.37
C LEU A 49 -18.73 -4.83 7.80
N ASN A 50 -18.86 -4.63 6.48
CA ASN A 50 -20.16 -4.67 5.83
C ASN A 50 -20.83 -6.04 6.04
N LYS A 51 -20.12 -7.16 5.85
CA LYS A 51 -20.68 -8.50 6.15
C LYS A 51 -21.11 -8.65 7.61
N SER A 52 -20.31 -8.16 8.55
CA SER A 52 -20.62 -8.23 9.98
C SER A 52 -21.85 -7.37 10.36
N LEU A 53 -22.10 -6.30 9.59
CA LEU A 53 -23.19 -5.34 9.82
C LEU A 53 -24.45 -5.62 8.96
N ILE A 54 -24.35 -6.33 7.84
CA ILE A 54 -25.46 -6.65 6.91
C ILE A 54 -26.51 -7.56 7.55
N GLY A 55 -26.23 -8.18 8.69
CA GLY A 55 -27.29 -8.74 9.54
C GLY A 55 -28.31 -7.70 10.04
N ILE A 56 -28.07 -6.39 9.83
CA ILE A 56 -28.80 -5.29 10.49
C ILE A 56 -29.44 -4.31 9.48
N THR A 57 -28.90 -4.04 8.27
CA THR A 57 -29.54 -3.10 7.33
C THR A 57 -29.13 -3.26 5.85
N THR A 58 -30.10 -3.14 4.94
CA THR A 58 -29.91 -2.92 3.49
C THR A 58 -29.61 -1.44 3.23
N PHE A 59 -28.37 -1.08 2.90
CA PHE A 59 -28.00 0.31 2.59
C PHE A 59 -28.48 0.74 1.18
N SER A 60 -29.39 1.71 1.10
CA SER A 60 -29.95 2.25 -0.16
C SER A 60 -29.09 3.30 -0.89
N TYR A 61 -27.79 3.43 -0.59
CA TYR A 61 -26.94 4.49 -1.16
C TYR A 61 -25.66 4.00 -1.87
N PRO A 62 -25.73 3.03 -2.80
CA PRO A 62 -24.53 2.46 -3.46
C PRO A 62 -23.74 3.51 -4.25
N LYS A 63 -24.40 4.49 -4.87
CA LYS A 63 -23.73 5.56 -5.65
C LYS A 63 -22.93 6.51 -4.77
N ALA A 64 -23.46 6.92 -3.62
CA ALA A 64 -22.76 7.83 -2.72
C ALA A 64 -21.52 7.17 -2.09
N ILE A 65 -21.64 5.90 -1.72
CA ILE A 65 -20.52 5.09 -1.20
C ILE A 65 -19.43 4.95 -2.26
N ALA A 66 -19.80 4.64 -3.51
CA ALA A 66 -18.84 4.55 -4.61
C ALA A 66 -18.10 5.87 -4.84
N SER A 67 -18.81 7.01 -4.91
CA SER A 67 -18.19 8.33 -5.09
C SER A 67 -17.24 8.69 -3.95
N PHE A 68 -17.62 8.43 -2.69
CA PHE A 68 -16.76 8.67 -1.53
C PHE A 68 -15.48 7.82 -1.60
N PHE A 69 -15.61 6.56 -2.00
CA PHE A 69 -14.46 5.66 -2.16
C PHE A 69 -13.49 6.15 -3.23
N VAL A 70 -14.00 6.59 -4.39
CA VAL A 70 -13.19 7.15 -5.48
C VAL A 70 -12.40 8.39 -5.01
N ILE A 71 -13.06 9.32 -4.32
CA ILE A 71 -12.39 10.51 -3.77
C ILE A 71 -11.31 10.10 -2.77
N GLY A 72 -11.60 9.13 -1.89
CA GLY A 72 -10.62 8.59 -0.94
C GLY A 72 -9.40 7.98 -1.62
N VAL A 73 -9.59 7.20 -2.69
CA VAL A 73 -8.51 6.61 -3.50
C VAL A 73 -7.60 7.68 -4.10
N PHE A 74 -8.17 8.69 -4.76
CA PHE A 74 -7.39 9.77 -5.37
C PHE A 74 -6.69 10.64 -4.32
N GLY A 75 -7.36 10.92 -3.20
CA GLY A 75 -6.78 11.66 -2.07
C GLY A 75 -5.59 10.93 -1.44
N LEU A 76 -5.72 9.61 -1.24
CA LEU A 76 -4.65 8.77 -0.71
C LEU A 76 -3.46 8.67 -1.68
N PHE A 77 -3.73 8.53 -2.98
CA PHE A 77 -2.67 8.56 -3.99
C PHE A 77 -1.95 9.91 -4.01
N ALA A 78 -2.68 11.03 -3.97
CA ALA A 78 -2.09 12.37 -3.91
C ALA A 78 -1.26 12.58 -2.63
N TYR A 79 -1.75 12.08 -1.49
CA TYR A 79 -1.00 12.08 -0.22
C TYR A 79 0.32 11.30 -0.34
N ASN A 80 0.27 10.08 -0.88
CA ASN A 80 1.47 9.25 -1.08
C ASN A 80 2.44 9.91 -2.09
N LEU A 81 1.91 10.50 -3.15
CA LEU A 81 2.72 11.24 -4.12
C LEU A 81 3.47 12.39 -3.44
N SER A 82 2.79 13.21 -2.65
CA SER A 82 3.41 14.29 -1.88
C SER A 82 4.44 13.74 -0.88
N ARG A 83 4.09 12.68 -0.16
CA ARG A 83 4.93 12.07 0.88
C ARG A 83 6.23 11.47 0.35
N TYR A 84 6.21 10.80 -0.80
CA TYR A 84 7.34 10.00 -1.30
C TYR A 84 8.12 10.65 -2.43
N ARG A 85 7.57 11.66 -3.10
CA ARG A 85 8.22 12.31 -4.25
C ARG A 85 9.65 12.74 -3.88
N LYS A 86 10.62 12.24 -4.66
CA LYS A 86 12.06 12.51 -4.54
C LYS A 86 12.72 12.00 -3.23
N LYS A 87 12.04 11.19 -2.41
CA LYS A 87 12.64 10.61 -1.18
C LYS A 87 13.63 9.48 -1.43
N TYR A 88 13.68 8.94 -2.64
CA TYR A 88 14.55 7.80 -2.97
C TYR A 88 16.02 8.01 -2.57
N SER A 89 16.61 9.18 -2.87
CA SER A 89 18.01 9.44 -2.54
C SER A 89 18.28 9.40 -1.04
N GLN A 90 17.35 9.92 -0.22
CA GLN A 90 17.46 9.92 1.23
C GLN A 90 17.37 8.50 1.78
N LEU A 91 16.41 7.72 1.28
CA LEU A 91 16.19 6.34 1.69
C LEU A 91 17.33 5.42 1.24
N LYS A 92 17.91 5.65 0.06
CA LYS A 92 19.09 4.92 -0.42
C LYS A 92 20.27 5.10 0.52
N LEU A 93 20.54 6.32 0.99
CA LEU A 93 21.63 6.58 1.94
C LEU A 93 21.43 5.86 3.28
N TYR A 94 20.18 5.74 3.72
CA TYR A 94 19.83 5.03 4.95
C TYR A 94 19.94 3.50 4.79
N TYR A 95 19.27 2.94 3.78
CA TYR A 95 19.15 1.50 3.60
C TYR A 95 20.38 0.84 2.95
N ASN A 96 21.28 1.60 2.28
CA ASN A 96 22.55 1.04 1.80
C ASN A 96 23.48 0.57 2.94
N LYS A 97 23.30 1.10 4.16
CA LYS A 97 24.12 0.74 5.32
C LYS A 97 23.57 -0.48 6.07
N GLU A 98 22.49 -1.10 5.61
CA GLU A 98 21.90 -2.27 6.28
C GLU A 98 22.73 -3.54 6.10
N LYS A 99 22.77 -4.36 7.16
CA LYS A 99 23.37 -5.69 7.11
C LYS A 99 22.64 -6.58 6.08
N PRO A 100 23.35 -7.46 5.35
CA PRO A 100 22.76 -8.29 4.30
C PRO A 100 21.60 -9.16 4.79
N ASN A 101 21.73 -9.78 5.97
CA ASN A 101 20.67 -10.63 6.55
C ASN A 101 19.38 -9.83 6.82
N VAL A 102 19.52 -8.61 7.33
CA VAL A 102 18.37 -7.73 7.61
C VAL A 102 17.67 -7.34 6.31
N ARG A 103 18.43 -7.01 5.26
CA ARG A 103 17.91 -6.70 3.92
C ARG A 103 17.06 -7.85 3.36
N THR A 104 17.53 -9.09 3.50
CA THR A 104 16.80 -10.28 3.00
C THR A 104 15.49 -10.50 3.76
N ILE A 105 15.52 -10.47 5.09
CA ILE A 105 14.32 -10.66 5.94
C ILE A 105 13.26 -9.59 5.59
N LYS A 106 13.68 -8.33 5.50
CA LYS A 106 12.77 -7.24 5.15
C LYS A 106 12.20 -7.38 3.74
N GLY A 107 13.00 -7.86 2.79
CA GLY A 107 12.52 -8.17 1.43
C GLY A 107 11.44 -9.25 1.43
N PHE A 108 11.66 -10.33 2.19
CA PHE A 108 10.67 -11.40 2.35
C PHE A 108 9.37 -10.91 3.00
N LEU A 109 9.46 -10.03 4.01
CA LEU A 109 8.30 -9.41 4.63
C LEU A 109 7.44 -8.61 3.64
N ILE A 110 8.05 -7.94 2.66
CA ILE A 110 7.30 -7.25 1.60
C ILE A 110 6.49 -8.26 0.79
N ILE A 111 7.11 -9.36 0.35
CA ILE A 111 6.45 -10.40 -0.45
C ILE A 111 5.28 -11.00 0.34
N LEU A 112 5.50 -11.33 1.61
CA LEU A 112 4.46 -11.85 2.50
C LEU A 112 3.30 -10.85 2.68
N LEU A 113 3.59 -9.54 2.77
CA LEU A 113 2.58 -8.49 2.84
C LEU A 113 1.71 -8.45 1.58
N PHE A 114 2.33 -8.54 0.39
CA PHE A 114 1.57 -8.61 -0.86
C PHE A 114 0.66 -9.82 -0.91
N ILE A 115 1.16 -11.00 -0.54
CA ILE A 115 0.35 -12.22 -0.48
C ILE A 115 -0.83 -12.00 0.48
N CYS A 116 -0.60 -11.41 1.65
CA CYS A 116 -1.65 -11.10 2.62
C CYS A 116 -2.73 -10.15 2.04
N CYS A 117 -2.33 -9.10 1.30
CA CYS A 117 -3.25 -8.19 0.63
C CYS A 117 -4.17 -8.88 -0.39
N TRP A 118 -3.72 -9.96 -1.03
CA TRP A 118 -4.53 -10.76 -1.95
C TRP A 118 -5.37 -11.83 -1.24
N LEU A 119 -4.80 -12.47 -0.22
CA LEU A 119 -5.48 -13.53 0.55
C LEU A 119 -6.79 -13.03 1.18
N GLN A 120 -6.83 -11.80 1.72
CA GLN A 120 -8.07 -11.23 2.27
C GLN A 120 -9.22 -11.21 1.24
N ILE A 121 -8.93 -10.92 -0.04
CA ILE A 121 -9.95 -10.84 -1.10
C ILE A 121 -10.45 -12.25 -1.41
N ILE A 122 -9.55 -13.22 -1.50
CA ILE A 122 -9.90 -14.63 -1.75
C ILE A 122 -10.77 -15.17 -0.60
N ILE A 123 -10.40 -14.90 0.65
CA ILE A 123 -11.16 -15.32 1.83
C ILE A 123 -12.56 -14.72 1.79
N ILE A 124 -12.68 -13.42 1.52
CA ILE A 124 -13.99 -12.75 1.41
C ILE A 124 -14.81 -13.34 0.25
N SER A 125 -14.19 -13.58 -0.91
CA SER A 125 -14.89 -14.15 -2.08
C SER A 125 -15.44 -15.56 -1.83
N ASN A 126 -14.73 -16.40 -1.06
CA ASN A 126 -15.22 -17.74 -0.72
C ASN A 126 -16.22 -17.73 0.44
N LEU A 127 -16.34 -16.60 1.14
CA LEU A 127 -17.26 -16.37 2.24
C LEU A 127 -18.58 -15.73 1.77
N ILE A 128 -18.67 -15.30 0.52
CA ILE A 128 -19.87 -14.77 -0.16
C ILE A 128 -20.50 -15.93 -0.94
#